data_AF-A0A945GRQ7-F1
#
_entry.id   AF-A0A945GRQ7-F1
#
_cell.length_a   1.000
_cell.length_b   1.000
_cell.length_c   1.000
_cell.angle_alpha   90.00
_cell.angle_beta   90.00
_cell.angle_gamma   90.00
#
_symmetry.space_group_name_H-M   'P 1'
#
loop_
_entity.id
_entity.type
_entity.pdbx_description
1 polymer ?
#
loop_
_entity_poly.entity_id
_entity_poly.type
_entity_poly.pdbx_seq_one_letter_code
_entity_poly.pdbx_strand_id
1 'polypeptide(L)'
;MEKVFRVETTLAHDLAELYAVLMAEFEEKSSIPLADMNRTLLQTGLIHHLTMMKGLGLIDPEKGEKIDELIDQVAKNTILWELLQMVRSYWKDCADGKSGPIDFKA
;
A
#
# COMPACT_ATOMS: atom_id res chain seq x y z
N MET A 1 -5.63 22.77 10.28
CA MET A 1 -4.31 22.38 10.82
C MET A 1 -3.82 21.20 10.00
N GLU A 2 -2.63 21.29 9.45
CA GLU A 2 -2.05 20.19 8.67
C GLU A 2 -1.68 19.04 9.62
N LYS A 3 -2.07 17.81 9.29
CA LYS A 3 -1.77 16.64 10.12
C LYS A 3 -0.42 16.07 9.72
N VAL A 4 0.55 16.15 10.62
CA VAL A 4 1.92 15.64 10.41
C VAL A 4 2.25 14.61 11.48
N PHE A 5 2.74 13.45 11.05
CA PHE A 5 3.17 12.35 11.93
C PHE A 5 4.61 11.95 11.61
N ARG A 6 5.43 11.72 12.65
CA ARG A 6 6.74 11.07 12.53
C ARG A 6 6.58 9.63 13.04
N VAL A 7 7.02 8.67 12.23
CA VAL A 7 6.97 7.24 12.57
C VAL A 7 8.40 6.75 12.68
N GLU A 8 8.73 6.14 13.82
CA GLU A 8 10.01 5.49 14.07
C GLU A 8 9.75 4.04 14.47
N THR A 9 10.52 3.12 13.93
CA THR A 9 10.38 1.70 14.21
C THR A 9 11.72 0.98 14.07
N THR A 10 11.83 -0.18 14.71
CA THR A 10 12.98 -1.08 14.60
C THR A 10 12.53 -2.38 13.93
N LEU A 11 13.22 -2.75 12.85
CA LEU A 11 13.04 -4.05 12.20
C LEU A 11 14.05 -5.03 12.79
N ALA A 12 13.60 -6.24 13.12
CA ALA A 12 14.44 -7.27 13.74
C ALA A 12 14.14 -8.66 13.15
N HIS A 13 15.11 -9.57 13.30
CA HIS A 13 15.00 -10.97 12.85
C HIS A 13 14.59 -11.08 11.38
N ASP A 14 13.69 -11.99 11.03
CA ASP A 14 13.25 -12.28 9.67
C ASP A 14 12.71 -11.04 8.93
N LEU A 15 12.10 -10.08 9.65
CA LEU A 15 11.63 -8.84 9.03
C LEU A 15 12.80 -7.93 8.62
N ALA A 16 13.89 -7.93 9.39
CA ALA A 16 15.10 -7.21 9.00
C ALA A 16 15.76 -7.86 7.77
N GLU A 17 15.75 -9.19 7.67
CA GLU A 17 16.25 -9.92 6.51
C GLU A 17 15.43 -9.61 5.24
N LEU A 18 14.10 -9.63 5.32
CA LEU A 18 13.23 -9.24 4.20
C LEU A 18 13.47 -7.80 3.74
N TYR A 19 13.64 -6.89 4.70
CA TYR A 19 13.96 -5.50 4.40
C TYR A 19 15.35 -5.35 3.76
N ALA A 20 16.34 -6.13 4.19
CA ALA A 20 17.68 -6.13 3.61
C ALA A 20 17.68 -6.62 2.15
N VAL A 21 16.91 -7.66 1.83
CA VAL A 21 16.72 -8.13 0.44
C VAL A 21 16.11 -7.02 -0.42
N LEU A 22 15.04 -6.37 0.06
CA LEU A 22 14.41 -5.27 -0.65
C LEU A 22 15.38 -4.11 -0.89
N MET A 23 16.20 -3.78 0.11
CA MET A 23 17.20 -2.74 0.00
C MET A 23 18.23 -3.01 -1.09
N ALA A 24 18.77 -4.24 -1.13
CA ALA A 24 19.76 -4.62 -2.13
C ALA A 24 19.20 -4.49 -3.56
N GLU A 25 17.97 -4.95 -3.79
CA GLU A 25 17.29 -4.85 -5.09
C GLU A 25 17.05 -3.38 -5.50
N PHE A 26 16.70 -2.52 -4.54
CA PHE A 26 16.48 -1.09 -4.80
C PHE A 26 17.78 -0.34 -5.07
N GLU A 27 18.84 -0.59 -4.31
CA GLU A 27 20.15 0.02 -4.53
C GLU A 27 20.74 -0.34 -5.90
N GLU A 28 20.54 -1.57 -6.36
CA GLU A 28 21.00 -2.01 -7.67
C GLU A 28 20.21 -1.36 -8.82
N LYS A 29 18.89 -1.21 -8.65
CA LYS A 29 17.96 -0.90 -9.76
C LYS A 29 17.43 0.53 -9.75
N SER A 30 17.70 1.30 -8.71
CA SER A 30 17.11 2.63 -8.49
C SER A 30 18.14 3.63 -7.98
N SER A 31 17.92 4.91 -8.31
CA SER A 31 18.62 6.05 -7.73
C SER A 31 17.77 6.79 -6.68
N ILE A 32 16.62 6.21 -6.28
CA ILE A 32 15.72 6.82 -5.31
C ILE A 32 16.38 6.82 -3.92
N PRO A 33 16.36 7.96 -3.19
CA PRO A 33 16.86 8.01 -1.81
C PRO A 33 16.12 7.03 -0.89
N LEU A 34 16.86 6.43 0.05
CA LEU A 34 16.33 5.50 1.05
C LEU A 34 15.09 6.04 1.80
N ALA A 35 15.10 7.33 2.15
CA ALA A 35 14.00 7.97 2.83
C ALA A 35 12.71 7.98 2.00
N ASP A 36 12.83 8.14 0.68
CA ASP A 36 11.70 8.15 -0.24
C ASP A 36 11.19 6.73 -0.53
N MET A 37 12.09 5.73 -0.57
CA MET A 37 11.71 4.31 -0.61
C MET A 37 10.89 3.93 0.63
N ASN A 38 11.37 4.29 1.82
CA ASN A 38 10.67 4.00 3.08
C ASN A 38 9.32 4.70 3.19
N ARG A 39 9.24 5.95 2.73
CA ARG A 39 7.98 6.67 2.62
C ARG A 39 7.03 5.94 1.68
N THR A 40 7.50 5.49 0.52
CA THR A 40 6.71 4.75 -0.47
C THR A 40 6.19 3.44 0.11
N LEU A 41 7.04 2.64 0.77
CA LEU A 41 6.63 1.39 1.42
C LEU A 41 5.54 1.62 2.46
N LEU A 42 5.69 2.65 3.30
CA LEU A 42 4.69 2.99 4.30
C LEU A 42 3.37 3.44 3.65
N GLN A 43 3.43 4.27 2.60
CA GLN A 43 2.25 4.71 1.86
C GLN A 43 1.50 3.53 1.23
N THR A 44 2.22 2.63 0.55
CA THR A 44 1.63 1.42 -0.05
C THR A 44 1.01 0.53 1.01
N GLY A 45 1.70 0.31 2.14
CA GLY A 45 1.18 -0.47 3.25
C GLY A 45 -0.09 0.11 3.84
N LEU A 46 -0.13 1.42 4.11
CA LEU A 46 -1.32 2.11 4.63
C LEU A 46 -2.51 2.00 3.68
N ILE A 47 -2.29 2.28 2.39
CA ILE A 47 -3.35 2.19 1.39
C ILE A 47 -3.88 0.76 1.26
N HIS A 48 -2.97 -0.22 1.21
CA HIS A 48 -3.34 -1.63 1.12
C HIS A 48 -4.23 -2.03 2.30
N HIS A 49 -3.82 -1.70 3.53
CA HIS A 49 -4.59 -2.04 4.73
C HIS A 49 -5.95 -1.35 4.77
N LEU A 50 -6.03 -0.06 4.42
CA LEU A 50 -7.31 0.66 4.37
C LEU A 50 -8.25 0.09 3.30
N THR A 51 -7.72 -0.27 2.13
CA THR A 51 -8.49 -0.90 1.04
C THR A 51 -9.01 -2.27 1.47
N MET A 52 -8.15 -3.10 2.10
CA MET A 52 -8.53 -4.40 2.65
C MET A 52 -9.63 -4.26 3.72
N MET A 53 -9.42 -3.38 4.71
CA MET A 53 -10.40 -3.16 5.78
C MET A 53 -11.75 -2.72 5.22
N LYS A 54 -11.76 -1.87 4.19
CA LYS A 54 -12.98 -1.45 3.50
C LYS A 54 -13.66 -2.63 2.80
N GLY A 55 -12.92 -3.42 2.02
CA GLY A 55 -13.45 -4.61 1.33
C GLY A 55 -14.03 -5.64 2.30
N LEU A 56 -13.45 -5.77 3.49
CA LEU A 56 -13.95 -6.64 4.56
C LEU A 56 -15.13 -6.06 5.35
N GLY A 57 -15.62 -4.86 5.02
CA GLY A 57 -16.72 -4.20 5.75
C GLY A 57 -16.34 -3.72 7.15
N LEU A 58 -15.05 -3.57 7.46
CA LEU A 58 -14.54 -3.12 8.76
C LEU A 58 -14.51 -1.59 8.90
N ILE A 59 -14.82 -0.88 7.81
CA ILE A 59 -14.89 0.58 7.77
C ILE A 59 -16.35 1.00 7.60
N ASP A 60 -16.76 1.93 8.44
CA ASP A 60 -18.04 2.62 8.34
C ASP A 60 -18.24 3.19 6.93
N PRO A 61 -19.37 2.89 6.23
CA PRO A 61 -19.64 3.39 4.89
C PRO A 61 -19.47 4.91 4.74
N GLU A 62 -19.87 5.70 5.73
CA GLU A 62 -19.75 7.16 5.71
C GLU A 62 -18.28 7.64 5.74
N LYS A 63 -17.39 6.83 6.32
CA LYS A 63 -15.94 7.07 6.31
C LYS A 63 -15.26 6.50 5.07
N GLY A 64 -15.91 5.55 4.40
CA GLY A 64 -15.38 4.83 3.25
C GLY A 64 -15.14 5.72 2.03
N GLU A 65 -16.04 6.68 1.75
CA GLU A 65 -15.89 7.61 0.62
C GLU A 65 -14.70 8.56 0.82
N LYS A 66 -14.61 9.16 2.01
CA LYS A 66 -13.50 10.03 2.38
C LYS A 66 -12.14 9.32 2.33
N ILE A 67 -12.10 8.04 2.69
CA ILE A 67 -10.87 7.23 2.62
C ILE A 67 -10.47 7.00 1.17
N ASP A 68 -11.41 6.72 0.27
CA ASP A 68 -11.10 6.56 -1.16
C ASP A 68 -10.53 7.83 -1.77
N GLU A 69 -11.12 8.99 -1.46
CA GLU A 69 -10.62 10.29 -1.92
C GLU A 69 -9.18 10.54 -1.45
N LEU A 70 -8.88 10.25 -0.18
CA LEU A 70 -7.53 10.38 0.37
C LEU A 70 -6.55 9.40 -0.29
N ILE A 71 -6.96 8.16 -0.51
CA ILE A 71 -6.14 7.16 -1.21
C ILE A 71 -5.85 7.64 -2.63
N ASP A 72 -6.85 8.14 -3.36
CA ASP A 72 -6.66 8.64 -4.72
C ASP A 72 -5.69 9.82 -4.77
N GLN A 73 -5.77 10.75 -3.81
CA GLN A 73 -4.85 11.89 -3.71
C GLN A 73 -3.42 11.45 -3.40
N VAL A 74 -3.23 10.48 -2.51
CA VAL A 74 -1.88 9.95 -2.18
C VAL A 74 -1.32 9.14 -3.35
N ALA A 75 -2.13 8.28 -3.96
CA ALA A 75 -1.71 7.38 -5.04
C ALA A 75 -1.32 8.12 -6.33
N LYS A 76 -1.97 9.25 -6.65
CA LYS A 76 -1.63 10.09 -7.82
C LYS A 76 -0.19 10.59 -7.81
N ASN A 77 0.41 10.71 -6.62
CA ASN A 77 1.78 11.19 -6.44
C ASN A 77 2.80 10.06 -6.30
N THR A 78 2.40 8.80 -6.51
CA THR A 78 3.26 7.62 -6.34
C THR A 78 3.31 6.80 -7.63
N ILE A 79 4.45 6.20 -7.95
CA ILE A 79 4.66 5.28 -9.10
C ILE A 79 3.71 4.05 -9.08
N LEU A 80 3.03 3.81 -7.96
CA LEU A 80 2.22 2.61 -7.69
C LEU A 80 0.76 2.67 -8.17
N TRP A 81 0.37 3.60 -9.04
CA TRP A 81 -1.02 3.70 -9.51
C TRP A 81 -1.56 2.38 -10.08
N GLU A 82 -0.76 1.62 -10.84
CA GLU A 82 -1.17 0.34 -11.44
C GLU A 82 -1.32 -0.78 -10.39
N LEU A 83 -0.39 -0.84 -9.42
CA LEU A 83 -0.43 -1.80 -8.30
C LEU A 83 -1.64 -1.55 -7.39
N LEU A 84 -1.99 -0.26 -7.21
CA LEU A 84 -3.16 0.16 -6.45
C LEU A 84 -4.48 -0.29 -7.09
N GLN A 85 -4.59 -0.17 -8.41
CA GLN A 85 -5.78 -0.63 -9.14
C GLN A 85 -5.95 -2.15 -9.03
N MET A 86 -4.85 -2.91 -9.14
CA MET A 86 -4.86 -4.36 -9.00
C MET A 86 -5.33 -4.80 -7.60
N VAL A 87 -4.78 -4.19 -6.54
CA VAL A 87 -5.16 -4.48 -5.14
C VAL A 87 -6.62 -4.13 -4.86
N ARG A 88 -7.11 -2.99 -5.40
CA ARG A 88 -8.52 -2.58 -5.26
C ARG A 88 -9.48 -3.56 -5.89
N SER A 89 -9.19 -3.98 -7.13
CA SER A 89 -10.01 -4.97 -7.84
C SER A 89 -10.07 -6.29 -7.08
N TYR A 90 -8.92 -6.79 -6.60
CA TYR A 90 -8.87 -8.03 -5.83
C TYR A 90 -9.76 -8.00 -4.58
N TRP A 91 -9.64 -6.96 -3.74
CA TRP A 91 -10.42 -6.89 -2.51
C TRP A 91 -11.90 -6.62 -2.75
N LYS A 92 -12.24 -5.87 -3.80
CA LYS A 92 -13.63 -5.69 -4.22
C LYS A 92 -14.25 -7.02 -4.67
N ASP A 93 -13.50 -7.81 -5.44
CA ASP A 93 -13.94 -9.13 -5.88
C ASP A 93 -14.03 -10.13 -4.71
N CYS A 94 -13.15 -10.03 -3.69
CA CYS A 94 -13.29 -10.80 -2.45
C CYS A 94 -14.56 -10.42 -1.68
N ALA A 95 -14.86 -9.13 -1.55
CA ALA A 95 -16.06 -8.63 -0.86
C ALA A 95 -17.36 -9.09 -1.53
N ASP A 96 -17.36 -9.16 -2.86
CA ASP A 96 -18.48 -9.64 -3.66
C ASP A 96 -18.55 -11.18 -3.79
N GLY A 97 -17.62 -11.92 -3.16
CA GLY A 97 -17.57 -13.39 -3.18
C GLY A 97 -17.11 -14.00 -4.51
N LYS A 98 -16.42 -13.23 -5.36
CA LYS A 98 -16.03 -13.60 -6.74
C LYS A 98 -14.55 -13.97 -6.91
N SER A 99 -13.72 -13.86 -5.88
CA SER A 99 -12.26 -13.93 -6.04
C SER A 99 -11.72 -15.36 -6.29
N GLY A 100 -11.19 -15.59 -7.50
CA GLY A 100 -10.15 -16.59 -7.81
C GLY A 100 -8.74 -15.96 -7.77
N PRO A 101 -7.65 -16.74 -7.97
CA PRO A 101 -6.28 -16.23 -7.91
C PRO A 101 -6.00 -15.14 -8.96
N ILE A 102 -5.18 -14.14 -8.60
CA ILE A 102 -4.76 -13.05 -9.48
C ILE A 102 -3.93 -13.62 -10.64
N ASP A 103 -4.34 -13.36 -11.88
CA ASP A 103 -3.55 -13.65 -13.08
C ASP A 103 -2.63 -12.47 -13.39
N PHE A 104 -1.31 -12.68 -13.26
CA PHE A 104 -0.27 -11.68 -13.51
C PHE A 104 0.10 -11.56 -15.01
N LYS A 105 -0.63 -12.20 -15.93
CA LYS A 105 -0.31 -12.22 -17.37
C LYS A 105 -1.32 -11.51 -18.28
N ALA A 106 -2.32 -10.82 -17.74
CA ALA A 106 -3.33 -10.11 -18.55
C ALA A 106 -2.93 -8.68 -18.93
#